data_AF-A0A6J4FEW3-F1
#
_entry.id   AF-A0A6J4FEW3-F1
#
_cell.length_a   1.000
_cell.length_b   1.000
_cell.length_c   1.000
_cell.angle_alpha   90.00
_cell.angle_beta   90.00
_cell.angle_gamma   90.00
#
_symmetry.space_group_name_H-M   'P 1'
#
loop_
_entity.id
_entity.type
_entity.pdbx_description
1 polymer ?
#
loop_
_entity_poly.entity_id
_entity_poly.type
_entity_poly.pdbx_seq_one_letter_code
_entity_poly.pdbx_strand_id
1 'polypeptide(L)' 'MILYSLRCSHDHHFDEWFSNSAEYDTRKAAGELTCPECGDKDVAKAIMAPNVGKSRPAPAPAPACGTPMGCGGCAFAGQH' A
#
# COMPACT_ATOMS: atom_id res chain seq x y z
N MET A 1 6.26 -4.89 28.24
CA MET A 1 4.86 -4.71 27.83
C MET A 1 4.71 -3.33 27.23
N ILE A 2 4.37 -3.27 25.94
CA ILE A 2 4.22 -2.05 25.13
C ILE A 2 2.79 -2.05 24.63
N LEU A 3 2.06 -0.95 24.86
CA LEU A 3 0.74 -0.75 24.29
C LEU A 3 0.88 -0.21 22.87
N TYR A 4 0.28 -0.89 21.89
CA TYR A 4 0.17 -0.37 20.54
C TYR A 4 -1.29 -0.16 20.18
N SER A 5 -1.58 1.01 19.63
CA SER A 5 -2.87 1.27 18.98
C SER A 5 -2.82 0.73 17.56
N LEU A 6 -3.81 -0.10 17.23
CA LEU A 6 -3.96 -0.78 15.95
C LEU A 6 -5.25 -0.34 15.26
N ARG A 7 -5.26 -0.44 13.93
CA ARG A 7 -6.42 -0.13 13.07
C ARG A 7 -6.56 -1.16 11.97
N CYS A 8 -7.76 -1.68 11.76
CA CYS A 8 -8.06 -2.58 10.64
C CYS A 8 -8.51 -1.82 9.38
N SER A 9 -8.69 -2.52 8.26
CA SER A 9 -9.20 -1.93 7.01
C SER A 9 -10.59 -1.28 7.13
N HIS A 10 -11.37 -1.71 8.11
CA HIS A 10 -12.73 -1.23 8.38
C HIS A 10 -12.80 -0.01 9.30
N ASP A 11 -11.66 0.62 9.61
CA ASP A 11 -11.60 1.79 10.50
C ASP A 11 -11.87 1.49 11.99
N HIS A 12 -11.83 0.23 12.42
CA HIS A 12 -11.89 -0.08 13.85
C HIS A 12 -10.54 0.14 14.49
N HIS A 13 -10.53 0.93 15.56
CA HIS A 13 -9.36 1.21 16.38
C HIS A 13 -9.42 0.36 17.64
N PHE A 14 -8.33 -0.31 17.96
CA PHE A 14 -8.23 -1.11 19.17
C PHE A 14 -6.79 -1.13 19.69
N ASP A 15 -6.65 -1.32 21.00
CA ASP A 15 -5.35 -1.33 21.65
C ASP A 15 -4.99 -2.75 22.09
N GLU A 16 -3.76 -3.16 21.78
CA GLU A 16 -3.26 -4.48 22.17
C GLU A 16 -1.89 -4.37 22.85
N TRP A 17 -1.72 -5.18 23.89
CA TRP A 17 -0.51 -5.26 24.67
C TRP A 17 0.44 -6.27 24.07
N PHE A 18 1.62 -5.80 23.67
CA PHE A 18 2.68 -6.65 23.15
C PHE A 18 3.80 -6.78 24.17
N SER A 19 4.49 -7.91 24.17
CA SER A 19 5.64 -8.11 25.06
C SER A 19 6.77 -7.15 24.70
N ASN A 20 7.04 -7.00 23.39
CA ASN A 20 8.05 -6.12 22.81
C ASN A 20 7.68 -5.74 21.34
N SER A 21 8.49 -4.90 20.69
CA SER A 21 8.27 -4.45 19.31
C SER A 21 8.49 -5.53 18.23
N ALA A 22 9.37 -6.50 18.46
CA ALA A 22 9.64 -7.61 17.53
C ALA A 22 8.52 -8.66 17.51
N GLU A 23 7.82 -8.81 18.65
CA GLU A 23 6.65 -9.67 18.81
C GLU A 23 5.50 -9.18 17.91
N TYR A 24 5.26 -7.85 17.90
CA TYR A 24 4.35 -7.22 16.94
C TYR A 24 4.72 -7.52 15.49
N ASP A 25 6.00 -7.37 15.12
CA ASP A 25 6.44 -7.56 13.73
C ASP A 25 6.24 -9.02 13.28
N THR A 26 6.52 -9.96 14.17
CA THR A 26 6.30 -11.40 13.95
C THR A 26 4.82 -11.71 13.74
N ARG A 27 3.93 -11.28 14.65
CA ARG A 27 2.48 -11.53 14.53
C ARG A 27 1.87 -10.86 13.30
N LYS A 28 2.37 -9.68 12.92
CA LYS A 28 1.98 -9.00 11.68
C LYS A 28 2.42 -9.78 10.45
N ALA A 29 3.67 -10.21 10.40
CA ALA A 29 4.21 -11.00 9.28
C ALA A 29 3.51 -12.36 9.15
N ALA A 30 3.12 -12.96 10.27
CA ALA A 30 2.33 -14.20 10.30
C ALA A 30 0.83 -13.98 9.98
N GLY A 31 0.33 -12.73 9.97
CA GLY A 31 -1.09 -12.44 9.76
C GLY A 31 -1.98 -12.95 10.90
N GLU A 32 -1.44 -13.04 12.11
CA GLU A 32 -2.16 -13.50 13.31
C GLU A 32 -2.92 -12.35 14.01
N LEU A 33 -2.61 -11.10 13.64
CA LEU A 33 -3.34 -9.94 14.15
C LEU A 33 -4.73 -9.91 13.54
N THR A 34 -5.75 -10.03 14.38
CA THR A 34 -7.16 -10.06 13.97
C THR A 34 -7.92 -8.98 14.71
N CYS A 35 -8.76 -8.24 13.99
CA CYS A 35 -9.64 -7.25 14.60
C CYS A 35 -10.71 -7.94 15.45
N PRO A 36 -10.86 -7.59 16.75
CA PRO A 36 -11.89 -8.19 17.60
C PRO A 36 -13.32 -7.73 17.24
N GLU A 37 -13.45 -6.61 16.51
CA GLU A 37 -14.74 -6.03 16.12
C GLU A 37 -15.34 -6.73 14.88
N CYS A 38 -14.51 -6.99 13.86
CA CYS A 38 -14.96 -7.52 12.58
C CYS A 38 -14.32 -8.85 12.16
N GLY A 39 -13.26 -9.29 12.83
CA GLY A 39 -12.52 -10.51 12.47
C GLY A 39 -11.56 -10.34 11.28
N ASP A 40 -11.34 -9.11 10.79
CA ASP A 40 -10.43 -8.84 9.69
C ASP A 40 -8.96 -9.01 10.12
N LYS A 41 -8.14 -9.63 9.27
CA LYS A 41 -6.70 -9.87 9.54
C LYS A 41 -5.81 -8.75 9.04
N ASP A 42 -6.39 -7.76 8.36
CA ASP A 42 -5.69 -6.69 7.68
C ASP A 42 -5.51 -5.49 8.64
N VAL A 43 -4.73 -5.75 9.71
CA VAL A 43 -4.50 -4.84 10.84
C VAL A 43 -3.14 -4.12 10.71
N ALA A 44 -3.14 -2.80 10.86
CA ALA A 44 -1.96 -1.94 10.82
C ALA A 44 -1.78 -1.16 12.13
N LYS A 45 -0.54 -0.74 12.44
CA LYS A 45 -0.25 0.18 13.56
C LYS A 45 -0.87 1.55 13.29
N ALA A 46 -1.71 2.04 14.18
CA ALA A 46 -2.34 3.36 14.15
C ALA A 46 -1.41 4.47 14.67
N ILE A 47 -0.11 4.39 14.36
CA ILE A 47 0.80 5.50 14.65
C ILE A 47 0.58 6.56 13.58
N MET A 48 0.34 7.81 14.00
CA MET A 48 0.28 8.98 13.13
C MET A 48 1.56 9.05 12.26
N ALA A 49 1.49 8.51 11.06
CA ALA A 49 2.51 8.64 10.02
C ALA A 49 1.78 8.61 8.66
N PRO A 50 2.07 9.57 7.77
CA PRO A 50 1.26 9.82 6.60
C PRO A 50 1.34 8.64 5.62
N ASN A 51 0.18 8.04 5.38
CA ASN A 51 -0.22 7.30 4.19
C ASN A 51 0.84 6.36 3.57
N VAL A 52 1.00 5.16 4.12
CA VAL A 52 1.56 4.05 3.34
C VAL A 52 0.40 3.33 2.66
N GLY A 53 0.03 3.84 1.48
CA GLY A 53 -1.01 3.27 0.65
C GLY A 53 -0.76 1.78 0.40
N LYS A 54 -1.80 0.97 0.62
CA LYS A 54 -1.82 -0.44 0.23
C LYS A 54 -1.73 -0.50 -1.29
N SER A 55 -0.52 -0.60 -1.85
CA SER A 55 -0.33 -1.02 -3.23
C SER A 55 -0.69 -2.50 -3.34
N ARG A 56 -1.97 -2.76 -3.63
CA ARG A 56 -2.50 -4.05 -4.08
C ARG A 56 -2.72 -3.96 -5.60
N PRO A 57 -2.80 -5.10 -6.30
CA PRO A 57 -1.78 -6.09 -6.62
C PRO A 57 -1.31 -5.90 -8.08
N ALA A 58 -0.33 -6.69 -8.53
CA ALA A 58 0.11 -6.72 -9.92
C ALA A 58 -1.04 -7.00 -10.91
N PRO A 59 -1.02 -6.36 -12.09
CA PRO A 59 -1.34 -7.03 -13.34
C PRO A 59 -0.02 -7.31 -14.07
N ALA A 60 0.29 -8.60 -14.26
CA ALA A 60 1.24 -9.05 -15.25
C ALA A 60 0.69 -8.80 -16.68
N PRO A 61 1.46 -9.15 -17.72
CA PRO A 61 2.28 -8.28 -18.54
C PRO A 61 1.59 -7.84 -19.84
N ALA A 62 1.94 -6.68 -20.39
CA ALA A 62 1.62 -6.34 -21.78
C ALA A 62 2.91 -6.10 -22.59
N PRO A 63 3.03 -6.68 -23.79
CA PRO A 63 4.28 -6.86 -24.52
C PRO A 63 4.71 -5.61 -25.29
N ALA A 64 6.00 -5.61 -25.65
CA ALA A 64 6.65 -4.61 -26.49
C ALA A 64 5.94 -4.42 -27.85
N CYS A 65 5.79 -3.15 -28.24
CA CYS A 65 5.74 -2.69 -29.62
C CYS A 65 6.21 -1.22 -29.56
N GLY A 66 7.45 -0.89 -29.93
CA GLY A 66 7.86 -0.76 -31.32
C GLY A 66 8.32 0.70 -31.52
N THR A 67 9.63 0.92 -31.51
CA THR A 67 10.36 2.12 -31.95
C THR A 67 10.05 2.46 -33.43
N PRO A 68 10.47 3.61 -34.02
CA PRO A 68 10.51 5.00 -33.59
C PRO A 68 9.61 5.91 -34.47
N MET A 69 9.07 6.99 -33.90
CA MET A 69 8.40 8.04 -34.66
C MET A 69 9.43 8.89 -35.43
N GLY A 70 9.72 8.49 -36.67
CA GLY A 70 10.25 9.37 -37.70
C GLY A 70 9.10 10.02 -38.45
N CYS A 71 8.85 11.31 -38.22
CA CYS A 71 8.23 12.20 -39.22
C CYS A 71 8.46 13.67 -38.83
N GLY A 72 9.72 14.10 -38.93
CA GLY A 72 10.06 15.51 -39.03
C GLY A 72 9.72 16.01 -40.43
N GLY A 73 8.44 16.29 -40.67
CA GLY A 73 7.92 16.90 -41.88
C GLY A 73 7.55 18.36 -41.62
N CYS A 74 8.54 19.23 -41.55
CA CYS A 74 8.33 20.68 -41.52
C CYS A 74 7.97 21.13 -42.96
N ALA A 75 6.69 21.29 -43.25
CA ALA A 75 6.22 21.87 -44.51
C ALA A 75 4.98 22.74 -44.28
N PHE A 76 5.20 24.02 -43.99
CA PHE A 76 4.28 25.17 -44.10
C PHE A 76 5.05 26.37 -43.53
N ALA A 77 5.70 27.28 -44.26
CA ALA A 77 5.40 27.99 -45.51
C ALA A 77 4.17 28.91 -45.42
N GLY A 78 4.41 30.20 -45.13
CA GLY A 78 3.55 31.31 -45.54
C GLY A 78 2.65 31.92 -44.45
N GLN A 79 2.93 33.16 -44.02
CA GLN A 79 2.20 34.40 -44.42
C GLN A 79 0.85 34.51 -43.69
N HIS A 80 0.59 35.42 -42.74
CA HIS A 80 0.87 36.86 -42.59
C HIS A 80 0.67 37.24 -41.11
#